data_AF-A0A1D3D535-F1
#
_entry.id   AF-A0A1D3D535-F1
#
_cell.length_a   1.000
_cell.length_b   1.000
_cell.length_c   1.000
_cell.angle_alpha   90.00
_cell.angle_beta   90.00
_cell.angle_gamma   90.00
#
_symmetry.space_group_name_H-M   'P 1'
#
loop_
_entity.id
_entity.type
_entity.pdbx_description
1 polymer ?
#
loop_
_entity_poly.entity_id
_entity_poly.type
_entity_poly.pdbx_seq_one_letter_code
_entity_poly.pdbx_strand_id
1 'polypeptide(L)'
;MTDASMNDVGPPVFIQIEGTCELLGEFGAFGWWLQGLLGVLSFGSLLAKRWRERPRRTWKVFIFDCAKQASGGFFIHLLNLGGAGLMAAMFKQDVCVWYWINIIVDTTLGVYVQYVFLRAARRFLKGAACLDYGEYGNPPRWSSCFTQALSWQAFCLLMKLSASIFMIAFQGPLGLLWMRIQTPNCRDIPIYNVVQTTEEDVPTSCSRRE
;
A
#
# COMPACT_ATOMS: atom_id res chain seq x y z
N MET A 1 31.45 -37.12 21.47
CA MET A 1 30.14 -37.76 21.25
C MET A 1 29.17 -37.12 22.22
N THR A 2 28.28 -36.23 21.82
CA THR A 2 27.78 -35.87 20.49
C THR A 2 27.40 -34.39 20.51
N ASP A 3 27.66 -33.74 19.38
CA ASP A 3 27.31 -32.37 19.07
C ASP A 3 25.88 -32.03 19.51
N ALA A 4 25.74 -30.95 20.28
CA ALA A 4 24.47 -30.26 20.39
C ALA A 4 24.15 -29.70 19.01
N SER A 5 23.22 -30.38 18.33
CA SER A 5 22.73 -30.05 17.00
C SER A 5 22.30 -28.59 16.94
N MET A 6 23.10 -27.79 16.23
CA MET A 6 22.91 -26.37 15.94
C MET A 6 21.84 -26.16 14.86
N ASN A 7 20.75 -26.95 14.88
CA ASN A 7 19.77 -27.04 13.79
C ASN A 7 18.30 -26.85 14.22
N ASP A 8 18.03 -26.43 15.45
CA ASP A 8 16.65 -26.12 15.87
C ASP A 8 16.47 -24.64 16.23
N VAL A 9 17.17 -23.77 15.52
CA VAL A 9 16.78 -22.36 15.47
C VAL A 9 15.54 -22.29 14.59
N GLY A 10 14.39 -22.51 15.23
CA GLY A 10 13.10 -22.16 14.65
C GLY A 10 13.13 -20.72 14.12
N PRO A 11 12.34 -20.39 13.10
CA PRO A 11 12.29 -19.03 12.58
C PRO A 11 11.99 -18.05 13.73
N PRO A 12 12.56 -16.84 13.73
CA PRO A 12 12.33 -15.85 14.76
C PRO A 12 10.87 -15.71 15.14
N VAL A 13 10.58 -15.82 16.43
CA VAL A 13 9.24 -15.61 16.98
C VAL A 13 8.94 -14.11 16.96
N PHE A 14 8.38 -13.66 15.86
CA PHE A 14 7.54 -12.46 15.86
C PHE A 14 6.24 -12.87 16.54
N ILE A 15 5.91 -12.25 17.68
CA ILE A 15 4.65 -12.44 18.41
C ILE A 15 3.50 -12.38 17.40
N GLN A 16 2.97 -13.55 17.02
CA GLN A 16 1.79 -13.65 16.17
C GLN A 16 0.60 -13.28 17.04
N ILE A 17 -0.17 -12.29 16.59
CA ILE A 17 -1.42 -11.97 17.28
C ILE A 17 -2.39 -13.09 16.94
N GLU A 18 -2.46 -14.10 17.80
CA GLU A 18 -3.47 -15.15 17.67
C GLU A 18 -4.88 -14.53 17.68
N GLY A 19 -5.50 -14.65 16.50
CA GLY A 19 -6.63 -13.93 15.97
C GLY A 19 -6.40 -13.84 14.47
N THR A 20 -6.83 -14.87 13.71
CA THR A 20 -6.63 -14.93 12.25
C THR A 20 -7.20 -13.67 11.61
N CYS A 21 -6.35 -12.71 11.28
CA CYS A 21 -6.81 -11.50 10.63
C CYS A 21 -7.10 -11.83 9.17
N GLU A 22 -8.37 -12.05 8.89
CA GLU A 22 -8.82 -12.35 7.55
C GLU A 22 -9.00 -11.03 6.77
N LEU A 23 -8.05 -10.73 5.88
CA LEU A 23 -8.15 -9.56 5.00
C LEU A 23 -9.40 -9.62 4.10
N LEU A 24 -9.86 -10.85 3.80
CA LEU A 24 -11.04 -11.17 3.01
C LEU A 24 -12.09 -11.98 3.81
N GLY A 25 -11.96 -12.02 5.14
CA GLY A 25 -12.83 -12.84 5.99
C GLY A 25 -14.26 -12.40 5.88
N GLU A 26 -15.19 -13.36 5.77
CA GLU A 26 -16.61 -13.20 5.41
C GLU A 26 -17.08 -11.76 5.58
N PHE A 27 -16.74 -10.92 4.60
CA PHE A 27 -17.17 -9.54 4.44
C PHE A 27 -17.74 -8.86 5.69
N GLY A 28 -16.92 -8.68 6.73
CA GLY A 28 -17.38 -8.02 7.95
C GLY A 28 -18.02 -6.67 7.56
N ALA A 29 -19.22 -6.38 8.08
CA ALA A 29 -19.98 -5.18 7.72
C ALA A 29 -19.12 -3.90 7.75
N PHE A 30 -18.16 -3.85 8.68
CA PHE A 30 -17.19 -2.77 8.82
C PHE A 30 -16.32 -2.51 7.57
N GLY A 31 -15.81 -3.56 6.90
CA GLY A 31 -14.94 -3.42 5.73
C GLY A 31 -15.66 -2.80 4.53
N TRP A 32 -16.88 -3.29 4.25
CA TRP A 32 -17.75 -2.71 3.24
C TRP A 32 -18.17 -1.28 3.58
N TRP A 33 -18.50 -1.02 4.85
CA TRP A 33 -18.80 0.34 5.33
C TRP A 33 -17.62 1.29 5.09
N LEU A 34 -16.40 0.88 5.45
CA LEU A 34 -15.20 1.70 5.28
C LEU A 34 -14.88 1.96 3.79
N GLN A 35 -14.95 0.93 2.95
CA GLN A 35 -14.75 1.09 1.50
C GLN A 35 -15.80 2.00 0.86
N GLY A 36 -17.07 1.83 1.25
CA GLY A 36 -18.16 2.70 0.80
C GLY A 36 -17.96 4.15 1.22
N LEU A 37 -17.60 4.40 2.48
CA LEU A 37 -17.31 5.73 3.00
C LEU A 37 -16.15 6.39 2.25
N LEU A 38 -15.02 5.70 2.09
CA LEU A 38 -13.86 6.20 1.36
C LEU A 38 -14.20 6.48 -0.12
N GLY A 39 -15.00 5.61 -0.74
CA GLY A 39 -15.51 5.81 -2.09
C GLY A 39 -16.33 7.11 -2.20
N VAL A 40 -17.30 7.30 -1.33
CA VAL A 40 -18.13 8.52 -1.29
C VAL A 40 -17.28 9.78 -1.07
N LEU A 41 -16.33 9.75 -0.13
CA LEU A 41 -15.44 10.88 0.12
C LEU A 41 -14.55 11.18 -1.10
N SER A 42 -14.02 10.14 -1.75
CA SER A 42 -13.18 10.27 -2.95
C SER A 42 -13.96 10.90 -4.10
N PHE A 43 -15.11 10.34 -4.50
CA PHE A 43 -15.94 10.91 -5.56
C PHE A 43 -16.51 12.29 -5.20
N GLY A 44 -16.90 12.47 -3.93
CA GLY A 44 -17.33 13.76 -3.39
C GLY A 44 -16.28 14.85 -3.56
N SER A 45 -15.00 14.52 -3.33
CA SER A 45 -13.89 15.47 -3.55
C SER A 45 -13.76 15.91 -5.02
N LEU A 46 -13.98 15.00 -5.98
CA LEU A 46 -13.94 15.29 -7.41
C LEU A 46 -15.10 16.20 -7.85
N LEU A 47 -16.31 15.94 -7.31
CA LEU A 47 -17.49 16.77 -7.53
C LEU A 47 -17.29 18.17 -6.92
N ALA A 48 -16.76 18.25 -5.70
CA ALA A 48 -16.43 19.52 -5.05
C ALA A 48 -15.37 20.31 -5.83
N LYS A 49 -14.32 19.63 -6.32
CA LYS A 49 -13.29 20.23 -7.18
C LYS A 49 -13.92 20.85 -8.42
N ARG A 50 -14.79 20.12 -9.10
CA ARG A 50 -15.49 20.62 -10.29
C ARG A 50 -16.39 21.81 -10.00
N TRP A 51 -17.08 21.81 -8.86
CA TRP A 51 -17.97 22.91 -8.50
C TRP A 51 -17.19 24.22 -8.29
N ARG A 52 -15.99 24.12 -7.70
CA ARG A 52 -15.05 25.22 -7.44
C ARG A 52 -14.26 25.69 -8.67
N GLU A 53 -14.05 24.82 -9.66
CA GLU A 53 -13.28 25.16 -10.87
C GLU A 53 -13.98 26.24 -11.72
N ARG A 54 -13.22 27.27 -12.13
CA ARG A 54 -13.65 28.32 -13.08
C ARG A 54 -12.53 28.61 -14.09
N PRO A 55 -12.79 28.55 -15.41
CA PRO A 55 -14.00 28.05 -16.09
C PRO A 55 -14.16 26.52 -15.92
N ARG A 56 -15.40 26.02 -15.92
CA ARG A 56 -15.68 24.59 -15.73
C ARG A 56 -15.33 23.79 -16.99
N ARG A 57 -14.58 22.69 -16.82
CA ARG A 57 -14.33 21.73 -17.90
C ARG A 57 -15.63 21.09 -18.39
N THR A 58 -15.66 20.71 -19.66
CA THR A 58 -16.80 20.00 -20.26
C THR A 58 -17.01 18.64 -19.58
N TRP A 59 -18.26 18.15 -19.55
CA TRP A 59 -18.61 16.89 -18.90
C TRP A 59 -17.78 15.70 -19.42
N LYS A 60 -17.51 15.66 -20.73
CA LYS A 60 -16.74 14.58 -21.36
C LYS A 60 -15.29 14.54 -20.87
N VAL A 61 -14.62 15.69 -20.82
CA VAL A 61 -13.23 15.81 -20.33
C VAL A 61 -13.15 15.46 -18.84
N PHE A 62 -14.12 15.94 -18.05
CA PHE A 62 -14.19 15.60 -16.63
C PHE A 62 -14.37 14.11 -16.38
N ILE A 63 -15.27 13.44 -17.12
CA ILE A 63 -15.46 11.99 -17.01
C ILE A 63 -14.19 11.23 -17.40
N PHE A 64 -13.47 11.66 -18.44
CA PHE A 64 -12.19 11.04 -18.82
C PHE A 64 -11.13 11.18 -17.71
N ASP A 65 -11.03 12.35 -17.07
CA ASP A 65 -10.11 12.57 -15.94
C ASP A 65 -10.48 11.73 -14.72
N CYS A 66 -11.77 11.61 -14.42
CA CYS A 66 -12.28 10.77 -13.33
C CYS A 66 -12.06 9.28 -13.61
N ALA A 67 -12.34 8.83 -14.83
CA ALA A 67 -12.16 7.44 -15.23
C ALA A 67 -10.69 7.00 -15.14
N LYS A 68 -9.74 7.84 -15.57
CA LYS A 68 -8.31 7.58 -15.38
C LYS A 68 -7.95 7.40 -13.90
N GLN A 69 -8.37 8.32 -13.04
CA GLN A 69 -8.12 8.24 -11.60
C GLN A 69 -8.73 6.98 -10.97
N ALA A 70 -9.99 6.69 -11.29
CA ALA A 70 -10.68 5.49 -10.82
C ALA A 70 -9.97 4.21 -11.29
N SER A 71 -9.55 4.15 -12.55
CA SER A 71 -8.81 2.99 -13.08
C SER A 71 -7.46 2.79 -12.39
N GLY A 72 -6.73 3.86 -12.06
CA GLY A 72 -5.47 3.77 -11.33
C GLY A 72 -5.66 3.34 -9.88
N GLY A 73 -6.67 3.90 -9.20
CA GLY A 73 -7.03 3.51 -7.83
C GLY A 73 -7.44 2.03 -7.74
N PHE A 74 -8.25 1.56 -8.70
CA PHE A 74 -8.63 0.16 -8.79
C PHE A 74 -7.41 -0.76 -9.03
N PHE A 75 -6.53 -0.39 -9.97
CA PHE A 75 -5.33 -1.17 -10.26
C PHE A 75 -4.39 -1.25 -9.04
N ILE A 76 -4.13 -0.14 -8.36
CA ILE A 76 -3.34 -0.12 -7.13
C ILE A 76 -4.02 -0.93 -6.01
N HIS A 77 -5.35 -0.86 -5.86
CA HIS A 77 -6.06 -1.66 -4.88
C HIS A 77 -5.83 -3.16 -5.07
N LEU A 78 -5.90 -3.66 -6.31
CA LEU A 78 -5.60 -5.05 -6.63
C LEU A 78 -4.14 -5.42 -6.32
N LEU A 79 -3.19 -4.55 -6.69
CA LEU A 79 -1.77 -4.76 -6.38
C LEU A 79 -1.50 -4.70 -4.87
N ASN A 80 -2.28 -3.93 -4.11
CA ASN A 80 -2.13 -3.83 -2.66
C ASN A 80 -2.64 -5.07 -1.95
N LEU A 81 -3.78 -5.59 -2.40
CA LEU A 81 -4.36 -6.83 -1.91
C LEU A 81 -3.43 -8.02 -2.17
N GLY A 82 -3.00 -8.19 -3.43
CA GLY A 82 -2.09 -9.28 -3.81
C GLY A 82 -0.69 -9.12 -3.19
N GLY A 83 -0.16 -7.89 -3.16
CA GLY A 83 1.15 -7.59 -2.59
C GLY A 83 1.22 -7.86 -1.09
N ALA A 84 0.17 -7.51 -0.33
CA ALA A 84 0.12 -7.82 1.11
C ALA A 84 0.16 -9.33 1.36
N GLY A 85 -0.60 -10.11 0.60
CA GLY A 85 -0.58 -11.58 0.69
C GLY A 85 0.79 -12.18 0.35
N LEU A 86 1.45 -11.67 -0.69
CA LEU A 86 2.81 -12.11 -1.05
C LEU A 86 3.83 -11.78 0.05
N MET A 87 3.81 -10.57 0.59
CA MET A 87 4.74 -10.16 1.66
C MET A 87 4.52 -10.97 2.94
N ALA A 88 3.25 -11.19 3.31
CA ALA A 88 2.88 -12.05 4.43
C ALA A 88 3.44 -13.47 4.29
N ALA A 89 3.31 -14.06 3.09
CA ALA A 89 3.85 -15.39 2.80
C ALA A 89 5.39 -15.42 2.84
N MET A 90 6.07 -14.39 2.31
CA MET A 90 7.54 -14.31 2.30
C MET A 90 8.13 -14.12 3.71
N PHE A 91 7.48 -13.33 4.57
CA PHE A 91 8.00 -12.95 5.88
C PHE A 91 7.35 -13.69 7.06
N LYS A 92 6.43 -14.64 6.79
CA LYS A 92 5.69 -15.41 7.80
C LYS A 92 5.03 -14.50 8.85
N GLN A 93 4.38 -13.43 8.39
CA GLN A 93 3.75 -12.41 9.22
C GLN A 93 2.30 -12.16 8.81
N ASP A 94 1.53 -11.51 9.67
CA ASP A 94 0.11 -11.24 9.44
C ASP A 94 -0.15 -10.40 8.17
N VAL A 95 -1.09 -10.89 7.36
CA VAL A 95 -1.47 -10.23 6.09
C VAL A 95 -2.06 -8.84 6.29
N CYS A 96 -2.79 -8.62 7.39
CA CYS A 96 -3.38 -7.33 7.71
C CYS A 96 -2.34 -6.27 8.08
N VAL A 97 -1.25 -6.68 8.74
CA VAL A 97 -0.14 -5.79 9.08
C VAL A 97 0.56 -5.35 7.80
N TRP A 98 0.89 -6.29 6.92
CA TRP A 98 1.47 -5.98 5.63
C TRP A 98 0.54 -5.13 4.76
N TYR A 99 -0.77 -5.40 4.76
CA TYR A 99 -1.74 -4.59 4.04
C TYR A 99 -1.81 -3.15 4.55
N TRP A 100 -1.80 -2.96 5.87
CA TRP A 100 -1.78 -1.62 6.48
C TRP A 100 -0.51 -0.85 6.15
N ILE A 101 0.68 -1.47 6.30
CA ILE A 101 1.97 -0.88 5.92
C ILE A 101 1.95 -0.48 4.45
N ASN A 102 1.44 -1.37 3.60
CA ASN A 102 1.35 -1.16 2.16
C ASN A 102 0.51 0.08 1.81
N ILE A 103 -0.65 0.26 2.47
CA ILE A 103 -1.50 1.44 2.29
C ILE A 103 -0.79 2.72 2.76
N ILE A 104 -0.14 2.70 3.92
CA ILE A 104 0.54 3.87 4.47
C ILE A 104 1.69 4.29 3.55
N VAL A 105 2.53 3.35 3.11
CA VAL A 105 3.64 3.63 2.20
C VAL A 105 3.13 4.18 0.87
N ASP A 106 2.09 3.59 0.28
CA ASP A 106 1.54 4.02 -1.01
C ASP A 106 0.93 5.43 -0.95
N THR A 107 0.19 5.74 0.11
CA THR A 107 -0.49 7.03 0.26
C THR A 107 0.43 8.17 0.71
N THR A 108 1.61 7.85 1.24
CA THR A 108 2.62 8.84 1.68
C THR A 108 3.80 8.92 0.71
N LEU A 109 4.75 7.97 0.82
CA LEU A 109 5.94 7.89 -0.02
C LEU A 109 5.58 7.65 -1.49
N GLY A 110 4.59 6.80 -1.75
CA GLY A 110 4.14 6.48 -3.10
C GLY A 110 3.68 7.72 -3.88
N VAL A 111 2.88 8.61 -3.26
CA VAL A 111 2.44 9.87 -3.87
C VAL A 111 3.64 10.78 -4.21
N TYR A 112 4.61 10.88 -3.31
CA TYR A 112 5.83 11.65 -3.55
C TYR A 112 6.66 11.08 -4.71
N VAL A 113 6.88 9.77 -4.72
CA VAL A 113 7.61 9.10 -5.81
C VAL A 113 6.87 9.25 -7.14
N GLN A 114 5.53 9.11 -7.12
CA GLN A 114 4.70 9.31 -8.29
C GLN A 114 4.85 10.71 -8.89
N TYR A 115 4.89 11.73 -8.03
CA TYR A 115 5.13 13.12 -8.44
C TYR A 115 6.51 13.29 -9.09
N VAL A 116 7.56 12.71 -8.50
CA VAL A 116 8.92 12.76 -9.05
C VAL A 116 8.97 12.09 -10.42
N PHE A 117 8.40 10.89 -10.57
CA PHE A 117 8.36 10.19 -11.86
C PHE A 117 7.59 10.96 -12.93
N LEU A 118 6.44 11.53 -12.58
CA LEU A 118 5.68 12.35 -13.52
C LEU A 118 6.48 13.59 -13.96
N ARG A 119 7.15 14.27 -13.01
CA ARG A 119 7.96 15.46 -13.29
C ARG A 119 9.18 15.13 -14.16
N ALA A 120 9.86 14.02 -13.86
CA ALA A 120 10.97 13.52 -14.66
C ALA A 120 10.50 13.12 -16.07
N ALA A 121 9.42 12.37 -16.19
CA ALA A 121 8.89 11.96 -17.49
C ALA A 121 8.49 13.16 -18.35
N ARG A 122 7.83 14.19 -17.80
CA ARG A 122 7.53 15.43 -18.54
C ARG A 122 8.80 16.20 -18.96
N ARG A 123 9.87 16.10 -18.19
CA ARG A 123 11.17 16.72 -18.51
C ARG A 123 11.86 16.02 -19.67
N PHE A 124 11.86 14.69 -19.69
CA PHE A 124 12.57 13.87 -20.66
C PHE A 124 11.76 13.54 -21.92
N LEU A 125 10.45 13.37 -21.80
CA LEU A 125 9.53 13.02 -22.89
C LEU A 125 8.70 14.24 -23.31
N LYS A 126 9.37 15.34 -23.65
CA LYS A 126 8.69 16.58 -24.08
C LYS A 126 7.86 16.33 -25.34
N GLY A 127 6.60 16.78 -25.33
CA GLY A 127 5.69 16.63 -26.46
C GLY A 127 5.06 15.24 -26.60
N ALA A 128 5.27 14.34 -25.64
CA ALA A 128 4.59 13.05 -25.62
C ALA A 128 3.10 13.22 -25.30
N ALA A 129 2.23 13.00 -26.28
CA ALA A 129 0.78 13.11 -26.14
C ALA A 129 0.19 12.21 -25.02
N CYS A 130 0.90 11.15 -24.63
CA CYS A 130 0.53 10.28 -23.51
C CYS A 130 0.70 10.96 -22.13
N LEU A 131 1.42 12.08 -22.04
CA LEU A 131 1.66 12.85 -20.81
C LEU A 131 0.87 14.17 -20.76
N ASP A 132 0.13 14.50 -21.82
CA ASP A 132 -0.71 15.70 -21.91
C ASP A 132 -2.05 15.50 -21.17
N TYR A 133 -1.95 15.18 -19.88
CA TYR A 133 -3.11 14.91 -19.03
C TYR A 133 -4.10 16.07 -19.01
N GLY A 134 -5.36 15.76 -19.36
CA GLY A 134 -6.47 16.72 -19.38
C GLY A 134 -6.76 17.30 -20.78
N GLU A 135 -5.86 17.09 -21.73
CA GLU A 135 -6.02 17.49 -23.12
C GLU A 135 -6.39 16.28 -24.00
N TYR A 136 -7.59 16.30 -24.57
CA TYR A 136 -8.11 15.17 -25.37
C TYR A 136 -8.43 15.55 -26.82
N GLY A 137 -8.06 16.75 -27.24
CA GLY A 137 -8.40 17.34 -28.53
C GLY A 137 -9.81 17.96 -28.58
N ASN A 138 -10.09 18.63 -29.70
CA ASN A 138 -11.37 19.27 -29.99
C ASN A 138 -11.94 18.68 -31.29
N PRO A 139 -13.00 17.84 -31.26
CA PRO A 139 -13.70 17.34 -30.08
C PRO A 139 -12.90 16.29 -29.27
N PRO A 140 -13.21 16.05 -27.98
CA PRO A 140 -12.48 15.10 -27.13
C PRO A 140 -12.51 13.67 -27.69
N ARG A 141 -11.34 13.08 -27.91
CA ARG A 141 -11.15 11.77 -28.53
C ARG A 141 -10.91 10.67 -27.50
N TRP A 142 -11.50 9.50 -27.73
CA TRP A 142 -11.30 8.32 -26.87
C TRP A 142 -9.88 7.78 -26.94
N SER A 143 -9.21 7.84 -28.10
CA SER A 143 -7.83 7.38 -28.26
C SER A 143 -6.86 8.10 -27.32
N SER A 144 -6.94 9.44 -27.25
CA SER A 144 -6.15 10.24 -26.30
C SER A 144 -6.43 9.86 -24.85
N CYS A 145 -7.70 9.57 -24.51
CA CYS A 145 -8.06 9.08 -23.18
C CYS A 145 -7.41 7.74 -22.86
N PHE A 146 -7.48 6.77 -23.78
CA PHE A 146 -6.85 5.46 -23.58
C PHE A 146 -5.32 5.55 -23.50
N THR A 147 -4.68 6.34 -24.35
CA THR A 147 -3.23 6.54 -24.32
C THR A 147 -2.77 7.16 -23.01
N GLN A 148 -3.49 8.17 -22.49
CA GLN A 148 -3.21 8.75 -21.18
C GLN A 148 -3.55 7.80 -20.02
N ALA A 149 -4.58 6.97 -20.16
CA ALA A 149 -4.90 5.95 -19.17
C ALA A 149 -3.78 4.91 -19.08
N LEU A 150 -3.28 4.43 -20.21
CA LEU A 150 -2.17 3.48 -20.27
C LEU A 150 -0.88 4.04 -19.67
N SER A 151 -0.54 5.29 -19.99
CA SER A 151 0.62 5.94 -19.35
C SER A 151 0.44 6.08 -17.85
N TRP A 152 -0.77 6.42 -17.39
CA TRP A 152 -1.12 6.46 -15.97
C TRP A 152 -0.97 5.10 -15.29
N GLN A 153 -1.40 4.01 -15.93
CA GLN A 153 -1.21 2.65 -15.40
C GLN A 153 0.28 2.29 -15.27
N ALA A 154 1.10 2.65 -16.27
CA ALA A 154 2.55 2.44 -16.21
C ALA A 154 3.19 3.22 -15.04
N PHE A 155 2.75 4.45 -14.79
CA PHE A 155 3.17 5.24 -13.65
C PHE A 155 2.78 4.62 -12.31
N CYS A 156 1.53 4.19 -12.16
CA CYS A 156 1.05 3.48 -10.98
C CYS A 156 1.88 2.21 -10.73
N LEU A 157 2.18 1.42 -11.77
CA LEU A 157 3.02 0.23 -11.66
C LEU A 157 4.45 0.59 -11.22
N LEU A 158 5.08 1.58 -11.84
CA LEU A 158 6.44 2.00 -11.51
C LEU A 158 6.55 2.50 -10.06
N MET A 159 5.58 3.33 -9.64
CA MET A 159 5.44 3.74 -8.24
C MET A 159 5.30 2.51 -7.35
N LYS A 160 4.44 1.55 -7.72
CA LYS A 160 4.20 0.37 -6.89
C LYS A 160 5.45 -0.48 -6.73
N LEU A 161 6.19 -0.71 -7.81
CA LEU A 161 7.46 -1.44 -7.78
C LEU A 161 8.47 -0.74 -6.86
N SER A 162 8.57 0.58 -6.94
CA SER A 162 9.46 1.35 -6.06
C SER A 162 9.06 1.26 -4.58
N ALA A 163 7.77 1.32 -4.26
CA ALA A 163 7.26 1.16 -2.90
C ALA A 163 7.53 -0.26 -2.37
N SER A 164 7.30 -1.30 -3.18
CA SER A 164 7.61 -2.68 -2.82
C SER A 164 9.10 -2.91 -2.57
N ILE A 165 9.98 -2.36 -3.41
CA ILE A 165 11.43 -2.42 -3.22
C ILE A 165 11.81 -1.74 -1.89
N PHE A 166 11.25 -0.57 -1.61
CA PHE A 166 11.45 0.11 -0.33
C PHE A 166 11.01 -0.76 0.85
N MET A 167 9.81 -1.35 0.82
CA MET A 167 9.33 -2.22 1.90
C MET A 167 10.22 -3.45 2.10
N ILE A 168 10.70 -4.07 1.02
CA ILE A 168 11.64 -5.20 1.10
C ILE A 168 12.99 -4.75 1.68
N ALA A 169 13.51 -3.59 1.28
CA ALA A 169 14.79 -3.10 1.79
C ALA A 169 14.73 -2.69 3.27
N PHE A 170 13.58 -2.19 3.75
CA PHE A 170 13.40 -1.67 5.11
C PHE A 170 12.58 -2.58 6.03
N GLN A 171 12.30 -3.82 5.62
CA GLN A 171 11.49 -4.79 6.37
C GLN A 171 11.96 -5.00 7.83
N GLY A 172 13.28 -5.03 8.09
CA GLY A 172 13.83 -5.22 9.43
C GLY A 172 13.50 -4.05 10.37
N PRO A 173 13.89 -2.81 10.02
CA PRO A 173 13.48 -1.61 10.76
C PRO A 173 11.97 -1.46 10.92
N LEU A 174 11.18 -1.79 9.89
CA LEU A 174 9.72 -1.72 9.93
C LEU A 174 9.13 -2.73 10.92
N GLY A 175 9.63 -3.97 10.92
CA GLY A 175 9.25 -4.98 11.91
C GLY A 175 9.60 -4.57 13.35
N LEU A 176 10.75 -3.94 13.54
CA LEU A 176 11.15 -3.42 14.85
C LEU A 176 10.24 -2.28 15.33
N LEU A 177 9.91 -1.34 14.45
CA LEU A 177 9.02 -0.23 14.78
C LEU A 177 7.63 -0.74 15.17
N TRP A 178 7.11 -1.72 14.44
CA TRP A 178 5.83 -2.37 14.74
C TRP A 178 5.82 -2.99 16.14
N MET A 179 6.84 -3.79 16.47
CA MET A 179 6.98 -4.37 17.82
C MET A 179 6.97 -3.29 18.90
N ARG A 180 7.72 -2.19 18.73
CA ARG A 180 7.77 -1.10 19.71
C ARG A 180 6.44 -0.37 19.91
N ILE A 181 5.61 -0.30 18.87
CA ILE A 181 4.28 0.33 18.94
C ILE A 181 3.29 -0.59 19.64
N GLN A 182 3.32 -1.88 19.35
CA GLN A 182 2.33 -2.84 19.85
C GLN A 182 2.61 -3.31 21.28
N THR A 183 3.88 -3.49 21.65
CA THR A 183 4.27 -3.96 22.98
C THR A 183 5.15 -2.91 23.67
N PRO A 184 4.56 -1.77 24.11
CA PRO A 184 5.33 -0.74 24.80
C PRO A 184 5.99 -1.26 26.09
N ASN A 185 5.40 -2.28 26.72
CA ASN A 185 5.94 -2.96 27.92
C ASN A 185 7.14 -3.90 27.63
N CYS A 186 7.45 -4.18 26.37
CA CYS A 186 8.56 -5.06 25.97
C CYS A 186 9.75 -4.29 25.38
N ARG A 187 9.81 -2.98 25.61
CA ARG A 187 10.81 -2.06 25.05
C ARG A 187 12.25 -2.42 25.42
N ASP A 188 12.43 -3.10 26.56
CA ASP A 188 13.73 -3.42 27.14
C ASP A 188 14.27 -4.81 26.74
N ILE A 189 13.52 -5.60 25.96
CA ILE A 189 14.01 -6.91 25.50
C ILE A 189 14.99 -6.69 24.34
N PRO A 190 16.24 -7.19 24.44
CA PRO A 190 17.20 -7.10 23.33
C PRO A 190 16.70 -7.85 22.10
N ILE A 191 16.79 -7.21 20.93
CA ILE A 191 16.22 -7.71 19.66
C ILE A 191 16.71 -9.12 19.29
N TYR A 192 17.96 -9.45 19.64
CA TYR A 192 18.52 -10.77 19.37
C TYR A 192 17.86 -11.88 20.19
N ASN A 193 17.38 -11.57 21.40
CA ASN A 193 16.66 -12.53 22.24
C ASN A 193 15.26 -12.77 21.71
N VAL A 194 14.55 -11.75 21.21
CA VAL A 194 13.21 -11.90 20.61
C VAL A 194 13.22 -12.82 19.38
N VAL A 195 14.30 -12.73 18.59
CA VAL A 195 14.53 -13.60 17.41
C VAL A 195 14.79 -15.06 17.79
N GLN A 196 15.07 -15.35 19.06
CA GLN A 196 15.44 -16.69 19.53
C GLN A 196 14.50 -17.26 20.60
N THR A 197 13.65 -16.44 21.22
CA THR A 197 12.71 -16.87 22.26
C THR A 197 11.58 -17.69 21.67
N THR A 198 11.39 -18.91 22.15
CA THR A 198 10.15 -19.67 21.94
C THR A 198 9.02 -19.07 22.81
N GLU A 199 7.77 -19.47 22.57
CA GLU A 199 6.59 -18.97 23.31
C GLU A 199 6.73 -19.08 24.84
N GLU A 200 7.51 -20.06 25.32
CA GLU A 200 7.78 -20.29 26.75
C GLU A 200 8.74 -19.26 27.38
N ASP A 201 9.57 -18.59 26.59
CA ASP A 201 10.60 -17.66 27.08
C ASP A 201 10.15 -16.19 27.12
N VAL A 202 8.92 -15.88 26.67
CA VAL A 202 8.39 -14.53 26.70
C VAL A 202 8.00 -14.16 28.14
N PRO A 203 8.58 -13.09 28.74
CA PRO A 203 8.22 -12.66 30.09
C PRO A 203 6.71 -12.47 30.23
N THR A 204 6.13 -12.85 31.36
CA THR A 204 4.67 -12.72 31.60
C THR A 204 4.17 -11.27 31.53
N SER A 205 5.06 -10.27 31.65
CA SER A 205 4.77 -8.85 31.40
C SER A 205 4.62 -8.48 29.91
N CYS A 206 5.10 -9.36 29.02
CA CYS A 206 5.01 -9.32 27.57
C CYS A 206 4.01 -10.34 27.00
N SER A 207 3.68 -11.37 27.79
CA SER A 207 2.58 -12.29 27.51
C SER A 207 1.23 -11.64 27.78
N ARG A 208 0.26 -11.98 26.92
CA ARG A 208 -1.08 -11.41 26.83
C ARG A 208 -1.77 -11.49 28.21
N ARG A 209 -2.26 -10.37 28.73
CA ARG A 209 -3.33 -10.40 29.74
C ARG A 209 -4.60 -10.75 28.98
N GLU A 210 -5.26 -11.83 29.39
CA GLU A 210 -6.50 -12.38 28.84
C GLU A 210 -7.56 -11.32 28.51
#